data_AF-A0A7W9EQJ6-F1
#
_entry.id   AF-A0A7W9EQJ6-F1
#
_cell.length_a   1.000
_cell.length_b   1.000
_cell.length_c   1.000
_cell.angle_alpha   90.00
_cell.angle_beta   90.00
_cell.angle_gamma   90.00
#
_symmetry.space_group_name_H-M   'P 1'
#
loop_
_entity.id
_entity.type
_entity.pdbx_description
1 polymer ?
#
loop_
_entity_poly.entity_id
_entity_poly.type
_entity_poly.pdbx_seq_one_letter_code
_entity_poly.pdbx_strand_id
1 'polypeptide(L)'
;MLIEMDEMQTRLDALVAALDGQDPGAIIAASEALATAVILFRGAAIPAGAEARARVLIGQVLRQLEAAAIRVNVLKNWTRQRIDRNHAMRGTAPRGLATSY
;
A
#
# COMPACT_ATOMS: atom_id res chain seq x y z
N MET A 1 -17.25 -15.70 3.34
CA MET A 1 -16.45 -14.79 4.20
C MET A 1 -15.00 -15.22 4.40
N LEU A 2 -14.70 -16.46 4.84
CA LEU A 2 -13.31 -16.87 5.12
C LEU A 2 -12.41 -16.84 3.87
N ILE A 3 -12.95 -17.27 2.73
CA ILE A 3 -12.24 -17.28 1.44
C ILE A 3 -11.92 -15.85 0.99
N GLU A 4 -12.85 -14.93 1.18
CA GLU A 4 -12.74 -13.53 0.78
C GLU A 4 -11.77 -12.75 1.68
N MET A 5 -11.66 -13.12 2.96
CA MET A 5 -10.65 -12.57 3.87
C MET A 5 -9.25 -13.10 3.58
N ASP A 6 -9.10 -14.41 3.33
CA ASP A 6 -7.82 -15.00 2.93
C ASP A 6 -7.34 -14.42 1.59
N GLU A 7 -8.29 -14.17 0.67
CA GLU A 7 -8.02 -13.49 -0.59
C GLU A 7 -7.54 -12.05 -0.37
N MET A 8 -8.20 -11.26 0.50
CA MET A 8 -7.71 -9.92 0.84
C MET A 8 -6.29 -9.93 1.40
N GLN A 9 -5.98 -10.89 2.29
CA GLN A 9 -4.66 -11.01 2.87
C GLN A 9 -3.60 -11.34 1.81
N THR A 10 -3.92 -12.28 0.92
CA THR A 10 -3.06 -12.64 -0.22
C THR A 10 -2.80 -11.44 -1.14
N ARG A 11 -3.81 -10.61 -1.41
CA ARG A 11 -3.65 -9.39 -2.21
C ARG A 11 -2.82 -8.31 -1.52
N LEU A 12 -2.94 -8.18 -0.20
CA LEU A 12 -2.10 -7.28 0.59
C LEU A 12 -0.64 -7.70 0.57
N ASP A 13 -0.35 -9.00 0.72
CA ASP A 13 1.01 -9.52 0.66
C ASP A 13 1.63 -9.30 -0.72
N ALA A 14 0.86 -9.49 -1.79
CA ALA A 14 1.29 -9.19 -3.15
C ALA A 14 1.61 -7.70 -3.37
N LEU A 15 0.80 -6.80 -2.81
CA LEU A 15 1.06 -5.36 -2.88
C LEU A 15 2.33 -4.98 -2.12
N VAL A 16 2.53 -5.56 -0.93
CA VAL A 16 3.76 -5.34 -0.15
C VAL A 16 4.99 -5.80 -0.93
N ALA A 17 4.95 -6.99 -1.52
CA ALA A 17 6.05 -7.51 -2.33
C ALA A 17 6.35 -6.61 -3.56
N ALA A 18 5.29 -6.09 -4.21
CA ALA A 18 5.46 -5.16 -5.33
C ALA A 18 6.08 -3.82 -4.90
N LEU A 19 5.68 -3.29 -3.74
CA LEU A 19 6.26 -2.08 -3.16
C LEU A 19 7.74 -2.29 -2.79
N ASP A 20 8.09 -3.45 -2.22
CA ASP A 20 9.47 -3.80 -1.87
C ASP A 20 10.33 -3.98 -3.13
N GLY A 21 9.76 -4.52 -4.22
CA GLY A 21 10.41 -4.65 -5.53
C GLY A 21 10.53 -3.34 -6.32
N GLN A 22 9.85 -2.28 -5.89
CA GLN A 22 9.81 -0.96 -6.53
C GLN A 22 9.36 -0.97 -8.00
N ASP A 23 8.62 -2.00 -8.42
CA ASP A 23 8.13 -2.14 -9.79
C ASP A 23 6.78 -1.41 -9.95
N PRO A 24 6.70 -0.29 -10.71
CA PRO A 24 5.46 0.47 -10.86
C PRO A 24 4.34 -0.34 -11.50
N GLY A 25 4.64 -1.25 -12.43
CA GLY A 25 3.65 -2.08 -13.09
C GLY A 25 3.04 -3.10 -12.13
N ALA A 26 3.90 -3.77 -11.35
CA ALA A 26 3.45 -4.71 -10.32
C ALA A 26 2.65 -4.01 -9.21
N ILE A 27 3.05 -2.78 -8.81
CA ILE A 27 2.33 -1.99 -7.81
C ILE A 27 0.92 -1.64 -8.28
N ILE A 28 0.75 -1.23 -9.55
CA ILE A 28 -0.56 -0.91 -10.12
C ILE A 28 -1.44 -2.17 -10.14
N ALA A 29 -0.95 -3.26 -10.71
CA ALA A 29 -1.70 -4.52 -10.81
C ALA A 29 -2.11 -5.07 -9.43
N ALA A 30 -1.20 -5.03 -8.45
CA ALA A 30 -1.50 -5.48 -7.09
C ALA A 30 -2.51 -4.57 -6.38
N SER A 31 -2.45 -3.25 -6.61
CA SER A 31 -3.40 -2.29 -6.05
C SER A 31 -4.81 -2.48 -6.62
N GLU A 32 -4.92 -2.68 -7.93
CA GLU A 32 -6.21 -2.95 -8.60
C GLU A 32 -6.83 -4.27 -8.09
N ALA A 33 -6.03 -5.33 -8.01
CA ALA A 33 -6.49 -6.62 -7.50
C ALA A 33 -6.94 -6.54 -6.03
N LEU A 34 -6.22 -5.79 -5.19
CA LEU A 34 -6.61 -5.54 -3.80
C LEU A 34 -7.92 -4.76 -3.73
N ALA A 35 -8.10 -3.72 -4.56
CA ALA A 35 -9.34 -2.95 -4.59
C ALA A 35 -10.55 -3.84 -4.93
N THR A 36 -10.41 -4.74 -5.90
CA THR A 36 -11.45 -5.73 -6.24
C THR A 36 -11.78 -6.63 -5.04
N ALA A 37 -10.77 -7.18 -4.36
CA ALA A 37 -10.97 -8.04 -3.20
C ALA A 37 -11.69 -7.31 -2.06
N VAL A 38 -11.36 -6.05 -1.80
CA VAL A 38 -12.03 -5.20 -0.79
C VAL A 38 -13.49 -4.94 -1.14
N ILE A 39 -13.81 -4.67 -2.41
CA ILE A 39 -15.19 -4.46 -2.86
C ILE A 39 -16.04 -5.73 -2.64
N LEU A 40 -15.49 -6.90 -2.99
CA LEU A 40 -16.17 -8.19 -2.77
C LEU A 40 -16.36 -8.47 -1.28
N PHE A 41 -15.34 -8.22 -0.46
CA PHE A 41 -15.43 -8.39 0.98
C PHE A 41 -16.46 -7.46 1.64
N ARG A 42 -16.58 -6.20 1.18
CA ARG A 42 -17.58 -5.24 1.69
C ARG A 42 -19.02 -5.78 1.63
N GLY A 43 -19.32 -6.64 0.65
CA GLY A 43 -20.63 -7.27 0.49
C GLY A 43 -20.83 -8.55 1.30
N ALA A 44 -19.79 -9.09 1.95
CA ALA A 44 -19.85 -10.37 2.64
C ALA A 44 -20.42 -10.23 4.06
N ALA A 45 -21.43 -11.06 4.38
CA ALA A 45 -21.96 -11.14 5.74
C ALA A 45 -20.98 -11.86 6.68
N ILE A 46 -20.88 -11.38 7.93
CA ILE A 46 -20.14 -12.06 8.99
C ILE A 46 -21.01 -13.21 9.51
N PRO A 47 -20.57 -14.48 9.40
CA PRO A 47 -21.30 -15.61 9.97
C PRO A 47 -21.36 -15.49 11.50
N ALA A 48 -22.51 -15.85 12.08
CA ALA A 48 -22.66 -15.90 13.53
C ALA A 48 -21.63 -16.87 14.14
N GLY A 49 -20.95 -16.44 15.21
CA GLY A 49 -19.90 -17.22 15.88
C GLY A 49 -18.50 -17.07 15.26
N ALA A 50 -18.35 -16.30 14.19
CA ALA A 50 -17.05 -16.00 13.58
C ALA A 50 -16.45 -14.65 14.04
N GLU A 51 -17.07 -13.96 15.00
CA GLU A 51 -16.72 -12.58 15.38
C GLU A 51 -15.28 -12.47 15.90
N ALA A 52 -14.86 -13.42 16.75
CA ALA A 52 -13.50 -13.42 17.29
C ALA A 52 -12.44 -13.58 16.19
N ARG A 53 -12.69 -14.46 15.22
CA ARG A 53 -11.79 -14.70 14.09
C ARG A 53 -11.76 -13.52 13.12
N ALA A 54 -12.93 -12.95 12.81
CA ALA A 54 -13.03 -11.74 12.01
C ALA A 54 -12.22 -10.58 12.65
N ARG A 55 -12.28 -10.43 13.97
CA ARG A 55 -11.53 -9.38 14.69
C ARG A 55 -10.02 -9.55 14.58
N VAL A 56 -9.50 -10.77 14.70
CA VAL A 56 -8.07 -11.07 14.52
C VAL A 56 -7.60 -10.72 13.11
N LEU A 57 -8.37 -11.15 12.10
CA LEU A 57 -8.05 -10.94 10.69
C LEU A 57 -8.13 -9.45 10.31
N ILE A 58 -9.15 -8.72 10.77
CA ILE A 58 -9.23 -7.26 10.60
C ILE A 58 -7.98 -6.59 11.19
N GLY A 59 -7.57 -7.00 12.39
CA GLY A 59 -6.34 -6.49 13.01
C GLY A 59 -5.08 -6.77 12.20
N GLN A 60 -4.98 -7.92 11.52
CA GLN A 60 -3.87 -8.24 10.62
C GLN A 60 -3.89 -7.36 9.37
N VAL A 61 -5.05 -7.21 8.73
CA VAL A 61 -5.24 -6.35 7.55
C VAL A 61 -4.86 -4.90 7.85
N LEU A 62 -5.30 -4.36 8.98
CA LEU A 62 -4.96 -2.98 9.38
C LEU A 62 -3.44 -2.78 9.54
N ARG A 63 -2.74 -3.74 10.16
CA ARG A 63 -1.27 -3.68 10.29
C ARG A 63 -0.57 -3.73 8.92
N GLN A 64 -1.06 -4.57 8.01
CA GLN A 64 -0.49 -4.66 6.66
C GLN A 64 -0.73 -3.37 5.85
N LEU A 65 -1.91 -2.76 5.98
CA LEU A 65 -2.21 -1.47 5.35
C LEU A 65 -1.30 -0.35 5.86
N GLU A 66 -1.07 -0.29 7.17
CA GLU A 66 -0.12 0.66 7.75
C GLU A 66 1.30 0.44 7.20
N ALA A 67 1.74 -0.81 7.11
CA ALA A 67 3.04 -1.15 6.56
C ALA A 67 3.17 -0.80 5.07
N ALA A 68 2.10 -0.95 4.29
CA ALA A 68 2.07 -0.53 2.88
C ALA A 68 2.13 1.00 2.75
N ALA A 69 1.39 1.74 3.59
CA ALA A 69 1.40 3.20 3.61
C ALA A 69 2.80 3.76 3.91
N ILE A 70 3.54 3.16 4.86
CA ILE A 70 4.92 3.52 5.16
C ILE A 70 5.81 3.32 3.92
N ARG A 71 5.71 2.18 3.22
CA ARG A 71 6.50 1.90 2.01
C ARG A 71 6.23 2.89 0.89
N VAL A 72 4.97 3.23 0.64
CA VAL A 72 4.59 4.25 -0.35
C VAL A 72 5.26 5.59 -0.01
N ASN A 73 5.25 6.00 1.26
CA ASN A 73 5.93 7.22 1.69
C ASN A 73 7.45 7.18 1.47
N VAL A 74 8.08 6.04 1.73
CA VAL A 74 9.51 5.83 1.45
C VAL A 74 9.80 5.97 -0.04
N LEU A 75 9.02 5.33 -0.91
CA LEU A 75 9.19 5.42 -2.37
C LEU A 75 9.00 6.85 -2.89
N LYS A 76 8.00 7.56 -2.37
CA LYS A 76 7.77 8.98 -2.69
C LYS A 76 8.96 9.84 -2.29
N ASN A 77 9.47 9.67 -1.07
CA ASN A 77 10.62 10.42 -0.57
C ASN A 77 11.89 10.12 -1.38
N TRP A 78 12.13 8.84 -1.70
CA TRP A 78 13.24 8.43 -2.54
C TRP A 78 13.17 9.05 -3.94
N THR A 79 11.98 9.05 -4.56
CA THR A 79 11.76 9.68 -5.87
C THR A 79 12.07 11.17 -5.82
N ARG A 80 11.63 11.86 -4.76
CA ARG A 80 11.92 13.29 -4.56
C ARG A 80 13.40 13.57 -4.38
N GLN A 81 14.09 12.81 -3.53
CA GLN A 81 15.54 12.93 -3.35
C GLN A 81 16.30 12.72 -4.66
N ARG A 82 15.87 11.76 -5.49
CA ARG A 82 16.48 11.49 -6.80
C ARG A 82 16.30 12.67 -7.77
N ILE A 83 15.11 13.27 -7.80
CA ILE A 83 14.82 14.46 -8.59
C ILE A 83 15.69 15.64 -8.13
N ASP A 84 15.72 15.90 -6.82
CA ASP A 84 16.52 16.99 -6.23
C ASP A 84 18.01 16.83 -6.54
N ARG A 85 18.54 15.60 -6.43
CA ARG A 85 19.93 15.28 -6.78
C ARG A 85 20.21 15.50 -8.27
N ASN A 86 19.27 15.14 -9.16
CA ASN A 86 19.40 15.42 -10.59
C ASN A 86 19.42 16.92 -10.89
N HIS A 87 18.61 17.73 -10.19
CA HIS A 87 18.63 19.19 -10.32
C HIS A 87 19.95 19.79 -9.85
N ALA A 88 20.49 19.31 -8.72
CA ALA A 88 21.78 19.73 -8.20
C ALA A 88 22.92 19.44 -9.20
N MET A 89 22.97 18.23 -9.78
CA MET A 89 23.96 17.85 -10.79
C MET A 89 23.85 18.69 -12.08
N ARG A 90 22.62 19.07 -12.46
CA ARG A 90 22.36 19.90 -13.65
C ARG A 90 22.54 21.40 -13.41
N GLY A 91 22.91 21.83 -12.19
CA GLY A 91 23.03 23.24 -11.83
C GLY A 91 21.69 24.00 -11.84
N THR A 92 20.56 23.28 -11.92
CA THR A 92 19.19 23.84 -11.91
C THR A 92 18.53 23.69 -10.54
N ALA A 93 19.32 23.49 -9.48
CA ALA A 93 18.81 23.41 -8.11
C ALA A 93 17.93 24.63 -7.82
N PRO A 94 16.68 24.43 -7.39
CA PRO A 94 15.83 25.56 -7.00
C PRO A 94 16.52 26.30 -5.85
N ARG A 95 16.88 27.55 -6.10
CA ARG A 95 17.38 28.47 -5.07
C ARG A 95 16.21 28.89 -4.19
N GLY A 96 15.78 28.03 -3.26
CA GLY A 96 14.80 28.41 -2.25
C GLY A 96 14.09 27.25 -1.55
N LEU A 97 14.04 27.34 -0.23
CA LEU A 97 13.15 26.55 0.64
C LEU A 97 11.70 26.86 0.24
N ALA A 98 11.09 26.01 -0.57
CA ALA A 98 9.64 25.95 -0.66
C ALA A 98 9.10 25.22 0.58
N THR A 99 9.13 25.92 1.71
CA THR A 99 8.34 25.57 2.88
C THR A 99 6.91 26.00 2.57
N SER A 100 6.02 25.04 2.33
CA SER A 100 4.58 25.28 2.36
C SER A 100 3.99 24.27 3.34
N TYR A 101 3.68 24.76 4.54
CA TYR A 101 2.70 24.16 5.46
C TYR A 101 1.29 24.46 4.95
#